data_AF-A0A1W9IUZ1-F1
#
_entry.id   AF-A0A1W9IUZ1-F1
#
_cell.length_a   1.000
_cell.length_b   1.000
_cell.length_c   1.000
_cell.angle_alpha   90.00
_cell.angle_beta   90.00
_cell.angle_gamma   90.00
#
_symmetry.space_group_name_H-M   'P 1'
#
loop_
_entity.id
_entity.type
_entity.pdbx_description
1 polymer ?
#
loop_
_entity_poly.entity_id
_entity_poly.type
_entity_poly.pdbx_seq_one_letter_code
_entity_poly.pdbx_strand_id
1 'polypeptide(L)' 'MVIDNLIDMRESFLPMWMRGLRCVACGNVVDPLIAHNRMRQRLNAAEALKSGAHMPALHPHAKAA' A
#
# COMPACT_ATOMS: atom_id res chain seq x y z
N MET A 1 -15.90 10.17 6.39
CA MET A 1 -14.46 10.18 6.02
C MET A 1 -14.00 11.62 6.00
N VAL A 2 -12.71 11.86 6.20
CA VAL A 2 -12.10 13.21 6.18
C VAL A 2 -11.01 13.28 5.14
N ILE A 3 -10.78 14.47 4.58
CA ILE A 3 -9.63 14.71 3.70
C ILE A 3 -8.36 14.68 4.55
N ASP A 4 -7.36 13.94 4.08
CA ASP A 4 -6.06 13.82 4.73
C ASP A 4 -4.94 14.02 3.71
N ASN A 5 -3.78 14.49 4.17
CA ASN A 5 -2.60 14.69 3.34
C ASN A 5 -1.67 13.48 3.49
N LEU A 6 -1.47 12.76 2.40
CA LEU A 6 -0.65 11.55 2.34
C LEU A 6 0.67 11.86 1.62
N ILE A 7 1.73 11.14 1.98
CA ILE A 7 3.01 11.19 1.27
C ILE A 7 3.17 9.88 0.51
N ASP A 8 3.36 9.96 -0.81
CA ASP A 8 3.84 8.81 -1.57
C ASP A 8 5.35 8.66 -1.40
N MET A 9 5.78 7.49 -0.95
CA MET A 9 7.20 7.18 -0.72
C MET A 9 7.84 6.41 -1.89
N ARG A 10 7.04 5.98 -2.89
CA ARG A 10 7.50 5.02 -3.90
C ARG A 10 7.58 5.61 -5.30
N GLU A 11 6.59 6.37 -5.75
CA GLU A 11 6.50 6.79 -7.16
C GLU A 11 6.77 8.29 -7.38
N SER A 12 6.71 9.13 -6.33
CA SER A 12 6.83 10.57 -6.52
C SER A 12 8.26 11.11 -6.41
N PHE A 13 8.83 11.52 -7.55
CA PHE A 13 9.96 12.47 -7.61
C PHE A 13 9.54 13.93 -7.38
N LEU A 14 8.23 14.27 -7.55
CA LEU A 14 7.50 15.49 -7.12
C LEU A 14 6.13 15.55 -7.87
N PRO A 15 5.04 16.06 -7.26
CA PRO A 15 4.84 16.34 -5.84
C PRO A 15 4.51 15.06 -5.05
N MET A 16 5.14 14.90 -3.89
CA MET A 16 4.96 13.71 -3.04
C MET A 16 3.67 13.72 -2.22
N TRP A 17 3.04 14.90 -2.11
CA TRP A 17 1.83 15.09 -1.33
C TRP A 17 0.58 14.78 -2.16
N MET A 18 -0.26 13.90 -1.64
CA MET A 18 -1.52 13.52 -2.25
C MET A 18 -2.68 13.72 -1.27
N ARG A 19 -3.86 14.02 -1.78
CA ARG A 19 -5.08 14.12 -0.95
C ARG A 19 -5.81 12.79 -0.97
N GLY A 20 -5.98 12.20 0.20
CA GLY A 20 -6.77 10.97 0.38
C GLY A 20 -7.97 11.18 1.29
N LEU A 21 -8.85 10.19 1.32
CA LEU A 21 -9.95 10.11 2.27
C LEU A 21 -9.63 9.10 3.36
N ARG A 22 -9.56 9.54 4.62
CA ARG A 22 -9.37 8.67 5.77
C ARG A 22 -10.70 8.41 6.48
N CYS A 23 -10.96 7.14 6.78
CA CYS A 23 -12.05 6.77 7.69
C CYS A 23 -11.70 7.16 9.12
N VAL A 24 -12.55 7.94 9.77
CA VAL A 24 -12.33 8.39 11.16
C VAL A 24 -12.49 7.22 12.14
N ALA A 25 -13.35 6.24 11.82
CA ALA A 25 -13.65 5.12 12.71
C ALA A 25 -12.58 4.01 12.68
N CYS A 26 -12.10 3.62 11.50
CA CYS A 26 -11.18 2.47 11.36
C CYS A 26 -9.81 2.83 10.76
N GLY A 27 -9.58 4.08 10.38
CA GLY A 27 -8.32 4.53 9.81
C GLY A 27 -8.05 4.09 8.37
N ASN A 28 -8.95 3.33 7.71
CA ASN A 28 -8.75 2.95 6.31
C ASN A 28 -8.66 4.20 5.42
N VAL A 29 -7.64 4.22 4.57
CA VAL A 29 -7.37 5.31 3.63
C VAL A 29 -7.78 4.87 2.22
N VAL A 30 -8.49 5.75 1.54
CA VAL A 30 -8.91 5.60 0.14
C VAL A 30 -8.35 6.77 -0.66
N ASP A 31 -7.52 6.44 -1.63
CA ASP A 31 -6.89 7.36 -2.57
C ASP A 31 -6.72 6.61 -3.91
N PRO A 32 -6.85 7.27 -5.07
CA PRO A 32 -6.72 6.61 -6.37
C PRO A 32 -5.39 5.87 -6.56
N LEU A 33 -4.26 6.44 -6.10
CA LEU A 33 -2.95 5.80 -6.23
C LEU A 33 -2.82 4.60 -5.29
N ILE A 34 -3.27 4.72 -4.03
CA ILE A 34 -3.32 3.61 -3.08
C ILE A 34 -4.20 2.47 -3.63
N ALA A 35 -5.34 2.79 -4.23
CA ALA A 35 -6.24 1.80 -4.82
C ALA A 35 -5.57 1.07 -6.00
N HIS A 36 -4.94 1.82 -6.91
CA HIS A 36 -4.19 1.29 -8.04
C HIS A 36 -3.02 0.41 -7.57
N ASN A 37 -2.23 0.87 -6.60
CA ASN A 37 -1.10 0.11 -6.07
C ASN A 37 -1.53 -1.18 -5.37
N ARG A 38 -2.63 -1.16 -4.61
CA ARG A 38 -3.24 -2.37 -4.02
C ARG A 38 -3.72 -3.34 -5.10
N MET A 39 -4.31 -2.85 -6.19
CA MET A 39 -4.73 -3.68 -7.31
C MET A 39 -3.52 -4.38 -7.95
N ARG A 40 -2.46 -3.63 -8.26
CA ARG A 40 -1.21 -4.19 -8.81
C ARG A 40 -0.56 -5.20 -7.87
N GLN A 41 -0.49 -4.91 -6.57
CA GLN A 41 0.03 -5.85 -5.58
C GLN A 41 -0.77 -7.16 -5.54
N ARG A 42 -2.10 -7.09 -5.63
CA ARG A 42 -2.97 -8.28 -5.65
C ARG A 42 -2.79 -9.09 -6.92
N LEU A 43 -2.69 -8.43 -8.09
CA LEU A 43 -2.42 -9.11 -9.36
C LEU A 43 -1.07 -9.81 -9.32
N ASN A 44 -0.01 -9.11 -8.89
CA ASN A 44 1.33 -9.69 -8.75
C ASN A 44 1.34 -10.86 -7.75
N ALA A 45 0.62 -10.74 -6.62
CA ALA A 45 0.52 -11.82 -5.64
C ALA A 45 -0.23 -13.05 -6.21
N ALA A 46 -1.29 -12.82 -6.98
CA ALA A 46 -2.03 -13.90 -7.65
C ALA A 46 -1.18 -14.58 -8.73
N GLU A 47 -0.38 -13.82 -9.48
CA GLU A 47 0.58 -14.36 -10.46
C GLU A 47 1.72 -15.13 -9.79
N ALA A 48 2.25 -14.62 -8.67
CA ALA A 48 3.27 -15.32 -7.88
C ALA A 48 2.75 -16.65 -7.34
N LEU A 49 1.51 -16.68 -6.85
CA LEU A 49 0.86 -17.92 -6.39
C LEU A 49 0.66 -18.93 -7.53
N LYS A 50 0.24 -18.46 -8.71
CA LYS A 50 0.06 -19.31 -9.91
C LYS A 50 1.37 -19.87 -10.45
N SER A 51 2.44 -19.07 -10.41
CA SER A 51 3.76 -19.46 -10.91
C SER A 51 4.54 -20.35 -9.94
N GLY A 52 3.99 -20.67 -8.76
CA GLY A 52 4.69 -21.44 -7.73
C GLY A 52 5.92 -20.72 -7.20
N ALA A 53 6.06 -19.41 -7.47
CA ALA A 53 7.15 -18.61 -6.96
C ALA A 53 7.03 -18.57 -5.43
N HIS A 54 8.06 -19.07 -4.76
CA HIS A 54 8.18 -19.02 -3.31
C HIS A 54 7.94 -17.57 -2.86
N MET A 55 6.82 -17.30 -2.20
CA MET A 55 6.62 -16.01 -1.54
C MET A 55 7.82 -15.78 -0.61
N PRO A 56 8.64 -14.73 -0.78
CA PRO A 56 9.59 -14.41 0.26
C PRO A 56 8.73 -14.15 1.49
N ALA A 57 8.90 -14.99 2.51
CA ALA A 57 8.23 -14.79 3.78
C ALA A 57 8.51 -13.34 4.18
N LEU A 58 7.46 -12.54 4.36
CA LEU A 58 7.61 -11.25 5.01
C LEU A 58 8.21 -11.59 6.37
N HIS A 59 9.53 -11.39 6.49
CA HIS A 59 10.22 -11.57 7.75
C HIS A 59 9.49 -10.66 8.74
N PRO A 60 8.87 -11.21 9.80
CA PRO A 60 8.40 -10.37 10.87
C PRO A 60 9.68 -9.76 11.44
N HIS A 61 9.93 -8.49 11.14
CA HIS A 61 10.82 -7.67 11.94
C HIS A 61 10.14 -7.52 13.31
N ALA A 62 10.21 -8.59 14.11
CA ALA A 62 9.99 -8.55 15.53
C ALA A 62 11.16 -7.74 16.09
N LYS A 63 10.80 -6.63 16.75
CA LYS A 63 11.71 -5.81 17.54
C LYS A 63 12.56 -6.68 18.46
N ALA A 64 13.86 -6.44 18.49
CA ALA A 64 14.72 -6.85 19.59
C ALA A 64 15.65 -5.67 19.94
N ALA A 65 15.65 -5.36 21.24
CA ALA A 65 16.44 -4.37 21.99
C ALA A 65 16.03 -2.89 21.81
#